data_AF-H1VV97-F1
#
_entry.id   AF-H1VV97-F1
#
_cell.length_a   1.000
_cell.length_b   1.000
_cell.length_c   1.000
_cell.angle_alpha   90.00
_cell.angle_beta   90.00
_cell.angle_gamma   90.00
#
_symmetry.space_group_name_H-M   'P 1'
#
loop_
_entity.id
_entity.type
_entity.pdbx_description
1 polymer ?
#
loop_
_entity_poly.entity_id
_entity_poly.type
_entity_poly.pdbx_seq_one_letter_code
_entity_poly.pdbx_strand_id
1 'polypeptide(L)'
;MLWSSLINLAALTVAEAHLNVHNSPLEVRDATLQVTLEPVLSDRVAEVSATIKNSGSSDLNLLKVGTILDDKLPVQRVLIADDLGNHVPFRGIEPSIRYDALKPSHFQLLPAGESLNITIDPAKVHLFEKSGTYSVTAQGLIPAALAPLTDFSHPAIAFKSNTVSIEVDADAAASRLVTAALVERTNLQPGCNETTLDASTKSLSNCQALALAAAADAADPASKRFVEYFRTNSSEARDVVVARFRSVAEECGTTDTG
;
A
#
# COMPACT_ATOMS: atom_id res chain seq x y z
N MET A 1 25.36 -79.00 -55.39
CA MET A 1 24.87 -79.66 -54.16
C MET A 1 24.37 -78.56 -53.23
N LEU A 2 23.07 -78.63 -52.90
CA LEU A 2 22.38 -78.12 -51.70
C LEU A 2 22.72 -76.69 -51.22
N TRP A 3 21.84 -75.71 -51.44
CA TRP A 3 20.71 -75.33 -50.57
C TRP A 3 21.11 -74.86 -49.17
N SER A 4 21.01 -73.55 -48.93
CA SER A 4 20.13 -72.99 -47.89
C SER A 4 20.04 -71.47 -48.04
N SER A 5 18.80 -70.99 -48.14
CA SER A 5 18.36 -69.64 -48.47
C SER A 5 18.06 -68.83 -47.20
N LEU A 6 17.66 -67.56 -47.39
CA LEU A 6 16.84 -66.70 -46.51
C LEU A 6 17.61 -65.86 -45.45
N ILE A 7 17.38 -64.55 -45.23
CA ILE A 7 16.31 -63.59 -45.55
C ILE A 7 16.87 -62.15 -45.38
N ASN A 8 16.47 -61.23 -46.27
CA ASN A 8 16.55 -59.76 -46.08
C ASN A 8 15.53 -59.31 -45.03
N LEU A 9 15.89 -58.41 -44.11
CA LEU A 9 14.89 -57.54 -43.48
C LEU A 9 15.48 -56.14 -43.26
N ALA A 10 15.02 -55.20 -44.08
CA ALA A 10 15.15 -53.78 -43.84
C ALA A 10 14.26 -53.39 -42.65
N ALA A 11 14.84 -52.78 -41.63
CA ALA A 11 14.07 -52.16 -40.57
C ALA A 11 13.59 -50.79 -41.05
N LEU A 12 12.29 -50.69 -41.38
CA LEU A 12 11.56 -49.43 -41.38
C LEU A 12 11.55 -48.92 -39.92
N THR A 13 12.21 -47.81 -39.65
CA THR A 13 11.94 -47.03 -38.43
C THR A 13 10.77 -46.11 -38.71
N VAL A 14 9.64 -46.39 -38.05
CA VAL A 14 8.47 -45.51 -38.00
C VAL A 14 8.90 -44.24 -37.27
N ALA A 15 8.72 -43.09 -37.91
CA ALA A 15 8.84 -41.79 -37.26
C ALA A 15 7.55 -41.54 -36.46
N GLU A 16 7.56 -41.86 -35.16
CA GLU A 16 6.54 -41.39 -34.23
C GLU A 16 6.93 -39.99 -33.77
N ALA A 17 6.22 -39.00 -34.31
CA ALA A 17 6.22 -37.64 -33.81
C ALA A 17 5.53 -37.63 -32.44
N HIS A 18 6.30 -37.75 -31.36
CA HIS A 18 5.82 -37.44 -30.03
C HIS A 18 5.77 -35.93 -29.85
N LEU A 19 4.56 -35.38 -29.97
CA LEU A 19 4.19 -34.09 -29.41
C LEU A 19 4.38 -34.17 -27.88
N ASN A 20 5.56 -33.78 -27.40
CA ASN A 20 5.74 -33.43 -25.99
C ASN A 20 5.02 -32.09 -25.75
N VAL A 21 3.73 -32.17 -25.42
CA VAL A 21 3.06 -31.11 -24.68
C VAL A 21 3.67 -31.12 -23.28
N HIS A 22 4.75 -30.36 -23.12
CA HIS A 22 5.21 -29.95 -21.79
C HIS A 22 4.15 -29.03 -21.22
N ASN A 23 3.22 -29.60 -20.46
CA ASN A 23 2.37 -28.85 -19.54
C ASN A 23 3.23 -28.48 -18.31
N SER A 24 4.18 -27.57 -18.51
CA SER A 24 4.86 -26.90 -17.40
C SER A 24 3.79 -26.10 -16.65
N PRO A 25 3.68 -26.20 -15.31
CA PRO A 25 2.90 -25.24 -14.56
C PRO A 25 3.53 -23.88 -14.85
N LEU A 26 2.83 -23.00 -15.56
CA LEU A 26 3.29 -21.64 -15.83
C LEU A 26 3.47 -20.96 -14.47
N GLU A 27 4.73 -20.79 -14.07
CA GLU A 27 5.06 -20.18 -12.79
C GLU A 27 4.70 -18.69 -12.83
N VAL A 28 4.16 -18.15 -11.73
CA VAL A 28 3.96 -16.69 -11.53
C VAL A 28 5.27 -15.91 -11.70
N ARG A 29 6.42 -16.58 -11.74
CA ARG A 29 7.74 -15.97 -11.99
C ARG A 29 7.89 -15.34 -13.37
N ASP A 30 7.10 -15.79 -14.35
CA ASP A 30 7.03 -15.16 -15.69
C ASP A 30 5.94 -14.08 -15.79
N ALA A 31 5.19 -13.83 -14.71
CA ALA A 31 4.16 -12.81 -14.67
C ALA A 31 4.78 -11.41 -14.60
N THR A 32 4.77 -10.71 -15.74
CA THR A 32 5.21 -9.31 -15.83
C THR A 32 4.00 -8.39 -15.94
N LEU A 33 3.84 -7.48 -14.98
CA LEU A 33 2.89 -6.37 -15.10
C LEU A 33 3.58 -5.17 -15.73
N GLN A 34 3.04 -4.68 -16.84
CA GLN A 34 3.42 -3.41 -17.43
C GLN A 34 2.45 -2.34 -16.95
N VAL A 35 2.96 -1.25 -16.39
CA VAL A 35 2.15 -0.13 -15.90
C VAL A 35 2.53 1.12 -16.67
N THR A 36 1.55 1.76 -17.29
CA THR A 36 1.74 3.02 -18.01
C THR A 36 0.85 4.08 -17.39
N LEU A 37 1.40 5.26 -17.14
CA LEU A 37 0.68 6.43 -16.68
C LEU A 37 0.43 7.41 -17.83
N GLU A 38 -0.72 8.05 -17.80
CA GLU A 38 -1.10 9.16 -18.68
C GLU A 38 -1.78 10.27 -17.86
N PRO A 39 -1.45 11.56 -18.08
CA PRO A 39 -2.18 12.66 -17.46
C PRO A 39 -3.65 12.65 -17.88
N VAL A 40 -4.57 12.87 -16.92
CA VAL A 40 -5.97 13.09 -17.27
C VAL A 40 -6.19 14.57 -17.49
N LEU A 41 -6.48 14.96 -18.73
CA LEU A 41 -6.87 16.33 -19.07
C LEU A 41 -8.32 16.57 -18.63
N SER A 42 -8.51 16.95 -17.38
CA SER A 42 -9.80 17.34 -16.82
C SER A 42 -9.71 18.68 -16.08
N ASP A 43 -10.85 19.26 -15.77
CA ASP A 43 -11.02 20.34 -14.79
C ASP A 43 -10.59 19.93 -13.36
N ARG A 44 -10.33 18.63 -13.15
CA ARG A 44 -9.83 18.06 -11.91
C ARG A 44 -8.33 17.95 -11.94
N VAL A 45 -7.71 19.07 -11.64
CA VAL A 45 -6.27 19.28 -11.60
C VAL A 45 -5.63 18.32 -10.57
N ALA A 46 -4.96 17.26 -11.05
CA ALA A 46 -4.07 16.29 -10.38
C ALA A 46 -4.28 14.81 -10.80
N GLU A 47 -5.38 14.47 -11.49
CA GLU A 47 -5.69 13.07 -11.82
C GLU A 47 -4.74 12.46 -12.88
N VAL A 48 -4.35 11.20 -12.68
CA VAL A 48 -3.61 10.39 -13.66
C VAL A 48 -4.35 9.07 -13.95
N SER A 49 -4.32 8.64 -15.19
CA SER A 49 -4.80 7.32 -15.62
C SER A 49 -3.63 6.34 -15.55
N ALA A 50 -3.86 5.16 -15.01
CA ALA A 50 -2.90 4.05 -15.00
C ALA A 50 -3.48 2.86 -15.76
N THR A 51 -2.77 2.43 -16.78
CA THR A 51 -3.04 1.22 -17.56
C THR A 51 -2.14 0.11 -17.04
N ILE A 52 -2.72 -0.94 -16.45
CA ILE A 52 -2.00 -2.12 -15.95
C ILE A 52 -2.29 -3.29 -16.87
N LYS A 53 -1.26 -3.75 -17.57
CA LYS A 53 -1.32 -4.86 -18.52
C LYS A 53 -0.64 -6.10 -17.95
N ASN A 54 -1.34 -7.22 -18.00
CA ASN A 54 -0.72 -8.53 -17.80
C ASN A 54 0.00 -8.93 -19.08
N SER A 55 1.33 -8.79 -19.09
CA SER A 55 2.16 -9.17 -20.24
C SER A 55 2.71 -10.60 -20.12
N GLY A 56 2.31 -11.33 -19.07
CA GLY A 56 2.58 -12.75 -18.91
C GLY A 56 1.58 -13.63 -19.67
N SER A 57 1.75 -14.94 -19.52
CA SER A 57 0.97 -15.98 -20.21
C SER A 57 -0.13 -16.64 -19.37
N SER A 58 -0.33 -16.18 -18.13
CA SER A 58 -1.29 -16.76 -17.20
C SER A 58 -2.23 -15.70 -16.63
N ASP A 59 -3.47 -16.10 -16.37
CA ASP A 59 -4.47 -15.25 -15.74
C ASP A 59 -4.10 -15.00 -14.26
N LEU A 60 -4.22 -13.75 -13.82
CA LEU A 60 -3.82 -13.33 -12.48
C LEU A 60 -5.00 -12.82 -11.68
N ASN A 61 -5.07 -13.20 -10.40
CA ASN A 61 -5.88 -12.51 -9.40
C ASN A 61 -4.98 -11.57 -8.60
N LEU A 62 -5.10 -10.28 -8.87
CA LEU A 62 -4.31 -9.22 -8.25
C LEU A 62 -4.98 -8.71 -6.97
N LEU A 63 -4.25 -8.63 -5.86
CA LEU A 63 -4.78 -8.06 -4.63
C LEU A 63 -5.03 -6.56 -4.82
N LYS A 64 -6.27 -6.12 -4.55
CA LYS A 64 -6.66 -4.71 -4.61
C LYS A 64 -6.25 -3.92 -3.38
N VAL A 65 -6.57 -4.45 -2.20
CA VAL A 65 -6.43 -3.73 -0.93
C VAL A 65 -4.95 -3.44 -0.65
N GLY A 66 -4.62 -2.19 -0.33
CA GLY A 66 -3.27 -1.74 -0.02
C GLY A 66 -2.34 -1.60 -1.24
N THR A 67 -2.84 -1.75 -2.46
CA THR A 67 -2.02 -1.66 -3.68
C THR A 67 -2.44 -0.49 -4.57
N ILE A 68 -1.79 -0.35 -5.73
CA ILE A 68 -2.20 0.61 -6.78
C ILE A 68 -3.66 0.39 -7.23
N LEU A 69 -4.25 -0.79 -7.00
CA LEU A 69 -5.62 -1.13 -7.36
C LEU A 69 -6.64 -0.80 -6.24
N ASP A 70 -6.21 -0.25 -5.11
CA ASP A 70 -7.09 0.10 -4.01
C ASP A 70 -7.98 1.30 -4.37
N ASP A 71 -9.29 1.07 -4.36
CA ASP A 71 -10.32 2.08 -4.63
C ASP A 71 -11.07 2.52 -3.36
N LYS A 72 -10.66 2.02 -2.18
CA LYS A 72 -11.35 2.23 -0.90
C LYS A 72 -10.49 2.93 0.14
N LEU A 73 -9.25 2.49 0.32
CA LEU A 73 -8.35 3.04 1.33
C LEU A 73 -7.51 4.19 0.75
N PRO A 74 -7.22 5.24 1.54
CA PRO A 74 -6.35 6.34 1.12
C PRO A 74 -4.88 5.89 1.20
N VAL A 75 -4.45 4.99 0.31
CA VAL A 75 -3.08 4.46 0.27
C VAL A 75 -2.23 5.17 -0.77
N GLN A 76 -0.91 5.04 -0.65
CA GLN A 76 0.01 5.61 -1.62
C GLN A 76 0.03 4.76 -2.90
N ARG A 77 -0.64 5.25 -3.95
CA ARG A 77 -0.73 4.56 -5.25
C ARG A 77 0.32 5.04 -6.25
N VAL A 78 0.84 6.24 -6.04
CA VAL A 78 1.87 6.90 -6.87
C VAL A 78 2.87 7.66 -5.99
N LEU A 79 4.06 7.85 -6.51
CA LEU A 79 5.08 8.75 -6.00
C LEU A 79 4.98 10.07 -6.75
N ILE A 80 5.01 11.17 -6.01
CA ILE A 80 4.97 12.52 -6.56
C ILE A 80 6.27 13.23 -6.16
N ALA A 81 6.88 13.95 -7.09
CA ALA A 81 8.00 14.84 -6.82
C ALA A 81 7.79 16.23 -7.43
N ASP A 82 8.25 17.27 -6.73
CA ASP A 82 8.26 18.65 -7.21
C ASP A 82 9.31 18.85 -8.32
N ASP A 83 9.40 20.09 -8.82
CA ASP A 83 10.35 20.51 -9.86
C ASP A 83 11.82 20.42 -9.44
N LEU A 84 12.08 20.43 -8.13
CA LEU A 84 13.40 20.22 -7.52
C LEU A 84 13.72 18.74 -7.27
N GLY A 85 12.75 17.84 -7.50
CA GLY A 85 12.87 16.40 -7.28
C GLY A 85 12.60 15.95 -5.84
N ASN A 86 12.09 16.83 -4.97
CA ASN A 86 11.70 16.44 -3.61
C ASN A 86 10.36 15.73 -3.62
N HIS A 87 10.23 14.68 -2.81
CA HIS A 87 8.98 13.96 -2.68
C HIS A 87 7.90 14.78 -1.97
N VAL A 88 6.71 14.84 -2.57
CA VAL A 88 5.54 15.47 -1.95
C VAL A 88 5.04 14.58 -0.80
N PRO A 89 4.85 15.11 0.43
CA PRO A 89 4.49 14.32 1.59
C PRO A 89 3.22 13.49 1.38
N PHE A 90 3.31 12.18 1.63
CA PHE A 90 2.16 11.28 1.73
C PHE A 90 1.48 11.45 3.10
N ARG A 91 0.14 11.54 3.09
CA ARG A 91 -0.73 11.78 4.24
C ARG A 91 -1.83 10.73 4.40
N GLY A 92 -1.77 9.67 3.60
CA GLY A 92 -2.71 8.56 3.67
C GLY A 92 -2.35 7.55 4.77
N ILE A 93 -2.76 6.29 4.57
CA ILE A 93 -2.52 5.18 5.49
C ILE A 93 -1.68 4.07 4.83
N GLU A 94 -0.95 3.34 5.67
CA GLU A 94 -0.27 2.09 5.31
C GLU A 94 -0.98 0.93 6.02
N PRO A 95 -1.93 0.24 5.36
CA PRO A 95 -2.76 -0.75 6.03
C PRO A 95 -1.98 -2.04 6.30
N SER A 96 -2.12 -2.58 7.51
CA SER A 96 -1.73 -3.95 7.81
C SER A 96 -2.82 -4.91 7.34
N ILE A 97 -2.50 -5.78 6.39
CA ILE A 97 -3.48 -6.67 5.73
C ILE A 97 -3.52 -8.03 6.45
N ARG A 98 -4.74 -8.46 6.81
CA ARG A 98 -5.03 -9.82 7.26
C ARG A 98 -5.36 -10.71 6.08
N TYR A 99 -4.37 -11.42 5.57
CA TYR A 99 -4.48 -12.24 4.36
C TYR A 99 -5.49 -13.40 4.49
N ASP A 100 -5.66 -13.95 5.69
CA ASP A 100 -6.62 -15.02 6.02
C ASP A 100 -8.10 -14.59 5.92
N ALA A 101 -8.36 -13.27 6.00
CA ALA A 101 -9.70 -12.70 5.95
C ALA A 101 -10.08 -12.16 4.55
N LEU A 102 -9.23 -12.37 3.54
CA LEU A 102 -9.47 -11.88 2.19
C LEU A 102 -10.61 -12.65 1.52
N LYS A 103 -11.46 -11.93 0.80
CA LYS A 103 -12.60 -12.45 0.04
C LYS A 103 -12.33 -12.27 -1.44
N PRO A 104 -13.00 -13.03 -2.35
CA PRO A 104 -12.84 -12.86 -3.79
C PRO A 104 -13.02 -11.41 -4.28
N SER A 105 -13.87 -10.61 -3.61
CA SER A 105 -14.07 -9.18 -3.92
C SER A 105 -12.85 -8.28 -3.68
N HIS A 106 -11.84 -8.75 -2.94
CA HIS A 106 -10.58 -8.03 -2.73
C HIS A 106 -9.56 -8.28 -3.84
N PHE A 107 -9.91 -9.11 -4.82
CA PHE A 107 -9.05 -9.43 -5.94
C PHE A 107 -9.62 -8.84 -7.24
N GLN A 108 -8.70 -8.49 -8.14
CA GLN A 108 -9.00 -8.08 -9.49
C GLN A 108 -8.45 -9.16 -10.42
N LEU A 109 -9.35 -9.85 -11.13
CA LEU A 109 -8.94 -10.75 -12.20
C LEU A 109 -8.38 -9.92 -13.37
N LEU A 110 -7.20 -10.32 -13.84
CA LEU A 110 -6.55 -9.76 -15.02
C LEU A 110 -6.04 -10.92 -15.90
N PRO A 111 -6.79 -11.30 -16.95
CA PRO A 111 -6.39 -12.37 -17.84
C PRO A 111 -5.06 -12.09 -18.55
N ALA A 112 -4.43 -13.13 -19.06
CA ALA A 112 -3.20 -13.01 -19.86
C ALA A 112 -3.42 -12.10 -21.09
N GLY A 113 -2.52 -11.15 -21.32
CA GLY A 113 -2.59 -10.20 -22.43
C GLY A 113 -3.54 -9.02 -22.23
N GLU A 114 -4.47 -9.11 -21.27
CA GLU A 114 -5.47 -8.07 -21.01
C GLU A 114 -4.92 -6.89 -20.21
N SER A 115 -5.66 -5.78 -20.27
CA SER A 115 -5.32 -4.54 -19.56
C SER A 115 -6.50 -4.02 -18.74
N LEU A 116 -6.18 -3.38 -17.62
CA LEU A 116 -7.12 -2.66 -16.79
C LEU A 116 -6.70 -1.20 -16.67
N ASN A 117 -7.65 -0.30 -16.87
CA ASN A 117 -7.44 1.14 -16.69
C ASN A 117 -8.07 1.58 -15.37
N ILE A 118 -7.32 2.34 -14.58
CA ILE A 118 -7.78 2.95 -13.33
C ILE A 118 -7.39 4.42 -13.28
N THR A 119 -8.23 5.23 -12.66
CA THR A 119 -7.90 6.63 -12.35
C THR A 119 -7.33 6.74 -10.93
N ILE A 120 -6.31 7.57 -10.79
CA ILE A 120 -5.64 7.87 -9.53
C ILE A 120 -5.72 9.37 -9.31
N ASP A 121 -6.26 9.77 -8.17
CA ASP A 121 -6.26 11.16 -7.71
C ASP A 121 -5.24 11.28 -6.56
N PRO A 122 -3.99 11.68 -6.85
CA PRO A 122 -2.95 11.82 -5.84
C PRO A 122 -3.25 12.94 -4.82
N ALA A 123 -4.09 13.93 -5.18
CA ALA A 123 -4.49 14.98 -4.26
C ALA A 123 -5.26 14.44 -3.05
N LYS A 124 -5.84 13.25 -3.14
CA LYS A 124 -6.48 12.58 -1.99
C LYS A 124 -5.52 12.22 -0.87
N VAL A 125 -4.24 12.02 -1.17
CA VAL A 125 -3.29 11.48 -0.18
C VAL A 125 -1.94 12.19 -0.15
N HIS A 126 -1.70 13.16 -1.03
CA HIS A 126 -0.50 13.98 -1.04
C HIS A 126 -0.85 15.44 -0.76
N LEU A 127 -0.08 16.06 0.14
CA LEU A 127 -0.24 17.48 0.45
C LEU A 127 0.60 18.32 -0.50
N PHE A 128 -0.06 19.03 -1.42
CA PHE A 128 0.58 19.97 -2.33
C PHE A 128 0.63 21.37 -1.71
N GLU A 129 1.82 21.82 -1.28
CA GLU A 129 1.98 23.12 -0.62
C GLU A 129 1.94 24.31 -1.59
N LYS A 130 2.20 24.08 -2.88
CA LYS A 130 2.29 25.11 -3.91
C LYS A 130 1.72 24.61 -5.23
N SER A 131 1.07 25.51 -5.97
CA SER A 131 0.67 25.21 -7.35
C SER A 131 1.90 25.11 -8.26
N GLY A 132 1.83 24.24 -9.26
CA GLY A 132 2.89 24.08 -10.25
C GLY A 132 2.92 22.69 -10.88
N THR A 133 3.98 22.42 -11.62
CA THR A 133 4.20 21.14 -12.29
C THR A 133 4.83 20.13 -11.33
N TYR A 134 4.26 18.93 -11.28
CA TYR A 134 4.78 17.81 -10.52
C TYR A 134 5.01 16.59 -11.41
N SER A 135 6.00 15.79 -11.06
CA SER A 135 6.26 14.51 -11.70
C SER A 135 5.59 13.37 -10.93
N VAL A 136 4.97 12.43 -11.65
CA VAL A 136 4.23 11.30 -11.10
C VAL A 136 4.80 10.01 -11.64
N THR A 137 5.09 9.07 -10.74
CA THR A 137 5.53 7.71 -11.10
C THR A 137 4.82 6.70 -10.22
N ALA A 138 4.34 5.60 -10.78
CA ALA A 138 3.81 4.48 -10.02
C ALA A 138 4.89 3.40 -9.88
N GLN A 139 5.15 2.97 -8.65
CA GLN A 139 6.08 1.88 -8.36
C GLN A 139 5.60 1.13 -7.13
N GLY A 140 5.69 -0.20 -7.15
CA GLY A 140 5.30 -0.99 -5.99
C GLY A 140 5.31 -2.48 -6.25
N LEU A 141 4.67 -3.19 -5.33
CA LEU A 141 4.47 -4.63 -5.35
C LEU A 141 2.98 -4.92 -5.34
N ILE A 142 2.53 -5.86 -6.16
CA ILE A 142 1.15 -6.36 -6.15
C ILE A 142 1.18 -7.85 -5.82
N PRO A 143 0.72 -8.26 -4.63
CA PRO A 143 0.47 -9.68 -4.36
C PRO A 143 -0.49 -10.24 -5.40
N ALA A 144 -0.10 -11.34 -6.03
CA ALA A 144 -0.85 -11.97 -7.11
C ALA A 144 -0.93 -13.49 -6.90
N ALA A 145 -2.04 -14.08 -7.32
CA ALA A 145 -2.24 -15.52 -7.39
C ALA A 145 -2.58 -15.92 -8.84
N LEU A 146 -2.31 -17.17 -9.22
CA LEU A 146 -2.81 -17.71 -10.48
C LEU A 146 -4.33 -17.86 -10.40
N ALA A 147 -5.07 -17.30 -11.34
CA ALA A 147 -6.52 -17.44 -11.33
C ALA A 147 -6.92 -18.92 -11.51
N PRO A 148 -8.00 -19.39 -10.84
CA PRO A 148 -8.93 -18.64 -9.99
C PRO A 148 -8.51 -18.58 -8.50
N LEU A 149 -7.28 -18.95 -8.17
CA LEU A 149 -6.80 -19.03 -6.80
C LEU A 149 -6.65 -17.63 -6.16
N THR A 150 -6.61 -17.63 -4.83
CA THR A 150 -6.46 -16.42 -4.00
C THR A 150 -5.36 -16.58 -2.95
N ASP A 151 -4.63 -17.69 -2.97
CA ASP A 151 -3.46 -17.91 -2.12
C ASP A 151 -2.21 -17.28 -2.77
N PHE A 152 -1.45 -16.55 -1.96
CA PHE A 152 -0.19 -15.93 -2.38
C PHE A 152 0.97 -16.91 -2.19
N SER A 153 0.90 -18.05 -2.87
CA SER A 153 1.98 -19.06 -2.90
C SER A 153 3.24 -18.58 -3.62
N HIS A 154 3.18 -17.41 -4.27
CA HIS A 154 4.26 -16.83 -5.05
C HIS A 154 4.60 -15.41 -4.58
N PRO A 155 5.83 -14.92 -4.83
CA PRO A 155 6.21 -13.54 -4.53
C PRO A 155 5.28 -12.53 -5.22
N ALA A 156 5.09 -11.38 -4.58
CA ALA A 156 4.39 -10.27 -5.19
C ALA A 156 5.10 -9.78 -6.47
N ILE A 157 4.33 -9.33 -7.45
CA ILE A 157 4.85 -8.84 -8.72
C ILE A 157 5.27 -7.39 -8.55
N ALA A 158 6.55 -7.09 -8.81
CA ALA A 158 7.05 -5.72 -8.82
C ALA A 158 6.69 -5.03 -10.14
N PHE A 159 6.37 -3.75 -10.07
CA PHE A 159 6.16 -2.91 -11.24
C PHE A 159 6.76 -1.53 -11.05
N LYS A 160 7.07 -0.88 -12.17
CA LYS A 160 7.43 0.54 -12.24
C LYS A 160 6.89 1.10 -13.55
N SER A 161 6.26 2.26 -13.48
CA SER A 161 5.73 2.96 -14.66
C SER A 161 6.74 3.91 -15.29
N ASN A 162 6.35 4.48 -16.43
CA ASN A 162 6.90 5.76 -16.89
C ASN A 162 6.60 6.88 -15.89
N THR A 163 7.34 7.98 -16.02
CA THR A 163 7.06 9.23 -15.30
C THR A 163 6.22 10.14 -16.20
N VAL A 164 5.20 10.78 -15.63
CA VAL A 164 4.38 11.79 -16.32
C VAL A 164 4.42 13.10 -15.55
N SER A 165 4.22 14.21 -16.25
CA SER A 165 4.07 15.53 -15.62
C SER A 165 2.59 15.89 -15.53
N ILE A 166 2.18 16.43 -14.39
CA ILE A 166 0.86 17.00 -14.16
C ILE A 166 1.01 18.43 -13.66
N GLU A 167 0.07 19.29 -14.03
CA GLU A 167 -0.13 20.58 -13.35
C GLU A 167 -1.02 20.35 -12.14
N VAL A 168 -0.69 21.01 -11.02
CA VAL A 168 -1.47 20.96 -9.78
C VAL A 168 -1.78 22.38 -9.33
N ASP A 169 -3.05 22.64 -9.05
CA ASP A 169 -3.50 23.80 -8.30
C ASP A 169 -3.59 23.40 -6.82
N ALA A 170 -2.77 24.01 -5.96
CA ALA A 170 -2.68 23.62 -4.56
C ALA A 170 -3.97 23.87 -3.78
N ASP A 171 -4.70 24.95 -4.06
CA ASP A 171 -5.95 25.28 -3.36
C ASP A 171 -7.04 24.26 -3.73
N ALA A 172 -7.15 23.92 -5.02
CA ALA A 172 -8.06 22.88 -5.49
C ALA A 172 -7.67 21.50 -4.95
N ALA A 173 -6.38 21.16 -4.93
CA ALA A 173 -5.87 19.89 -4.40
C ALA A 173 -6.10 19.77 -2.89
N ALA A 174 -5.91 20.84 -2.11
CA ALA A 174 -6.13 20.86 -0.67
C ALA A 174 -7.57 20.48 -0.30
N SER A 175 -8.56 20.91 -1.09
CA SER A 175 -9.97 20.54 -0.88
C SER A 175 -10.29 19.06 -1.11
N ARG A 176 -9.42 18.34 -1.84
CA ARG A 176 -9.57 16.91 -2.14
C ARG A 176 -8.78 16.02 -1.21
N LEU A 177 -7.83 16.59 -0.47
CA LEU A 177 -7.03 15.84 0.48
C LEU A 177 -7.99 15.12 1.41
N VAL A 178 -8.02 13.80 1.26
CA VAL A 178 -8.49 12.92 2.30
C VAL A 178 -7.40 13.05 3.34
N THR A 179 -7.52 14.11 4.15
CA THR A 179 -7.23 13.93 5.55
C THR A 179 -8.08 12.73 5.85
N ALA A 180 -7.44 11.55 6.00
CA ALA A 180 -8.04 10.55 6.84
C ALA A 180 -8.49 11.39 8.02
N ALA A 181 -9.80 11.47 8.20
CA ALA A 181 -10.38 12.05 9.36
C ALA A 181 -9.70 11.32 10.52
N LEU A 182 -8.55 11.85 10.94
CA LEU A 182 -8.21 12.13 12.31
C LEU A 182 -9.25 13.19 12.75
N VAL A 183 -10.53 12.89 12.51
CA VAL A 183 -11.60 13.28 13.39
C VAL A 183 -11.19 12.54 14.65
N GLU A 184 -10.65 13.31 15.58
CA GLU A 184 -10.77 13.07 17.01
C GLU A 184 -10.49 11.62 17.38
N ARG A 185 -9.22 11.31 17.66
CA ARG A 185 -8.81 9.92 17.94
C ARG A 185 -9.48 9.39 19.20
N THR A 186 -9.89 10.28 20.10
CA THR A 186 -10.66 9.97 21.30
C THR A 186 -12.14 10.28 21.08
N ASN A 187 -12.87 9.28 20.57
CA ASN A 187 -14.32 9.34 20.47
C ASN A 187 -14.94 8.15 21.22
N LEU A 188 -15.59 8.42 22.35
CA LEU A 188 -16.38 7.42 23.06
C LEU A 188 -17.72 7.20 22.34
N GLN A 189 -17.75 6.20 21.47
CA GLN A 189 -18.93 5.87 20.66
C GLN A 189 -20.14 5.47 21.54
N PRO A 190 -21.37 5.84 21.13
CA PRO A 190 -22.58 5.36 21.77
C PRO A 190 -22.69 3.84 21.64
N GLY A 191 -22.99 3.14 22.74
CA GLY A 191 -23.10 1.67 22.77
C GLY A 191 -22.25 0.97 23.83
N CYS A 192 -21.39 1.70 24.54
CA CYS A 192 -20.78 1.20 25.77
C CYS A 192 -21.87 1.03 26.85
N ASN A 193 -21.89 -0.12 27.54
CA ASN A 193 -22.68 -0.23 28.76
C ASN A 193 -22.11 0.69 29.85
N GLU A 194 -22.89 1.01 30.89
CA GLU A 194 -22.52 1.98 31.92
C GLU A 194 -21.14 1.69 32.55
N THR A 195 -20.84 0.42 32.83
CA THR A 195 -19.55 0.00 33.39
C THR A 195 -18.38 0.25 32.44
N THR A 196 -18.55 -0.05 31.15
CA THR A 196 -17.50 0.15 30.13
C THR A 196 -17.27 1.63 29.86
N LEU A 197 -18.35 2.42 29.88
CA LEU A 197 -18.26 3.87 29.73
C LEU A 197 -17.49 4.50 30.90
N ASP A 198 -17.86 4.17 32.14
CA ASP A 198 -17.18 4.67 33.36
C ASP A 198 -15.69 4.28 33.37
N ALA A 199 -15.37 3.03 33.05
CA ALA A 199 -13.99 2.56 32.96
C ALA A 199 -13.19 3.31 31.87
N SER A 200 -13.80 3.59 30.72
CA SER A 200 -13.14 4.30 29.61
C SER A 200 -12.87 5.76 29.96
N THR A 201 -13.85 6.47 30.52
CA THR A 201 -13.70 7.86 30.97
C THR A 201 -12.64 8.00 32.08
N LYS A 202 -12.62 7.06 33.04
CA LYS A 202 -11.57 7.02 34.08
C LYS A 202 -10.19 6.73 33.49
N SER A 203 -10.11 5.86 32.50
CA SER A 203 -8.85 5.55 31.83
C SER A 203 -8.28 6.75 31.08
N LEU A 204 -9.13 7.56 30.42
CA LEU A 204 -8.73 8.82 29.79
C LEU A 204 -8.23 9.84 30.81
N SER A 205 -8.96 10.01 31.92
CA SER A 205 -8.54 10.89 33.02
C SER A 205 -7.18 10.47 33.61
N ASN A 206 -6.98 9.17 33.81
CA ASN A 206 -5.70 8.63 34.29
C ASN A 206 -4.59 8.78 33.24
N CYS A 207 -4.88 8.59 31.96
CA CYS A 207 -3.93 8.82 30.87
C CYS A 207 -3.43 10.27 30.90
N GLN A 208 -4.33 11.25 30.97
CA GLN A 208 -3.97 12.66 31.01
C GLN A 208 -3.06 12.96 32.21
N ALA A 209 -3.44 12.50 33.42
CA ALA A 209 -2.64 12.71 34.62
C ALA A 209 -1.23 12.11 34.51
N LEU A 210 -1.12 10.87 34.01
CA LEU A 210 0.16 10.20 33.81
C LEU A 210 1.01 10.87 32.74
N ALA A 211 0.41 11.30 31.64
CA ALA A 211 1.10 11.99 30.55
C ALA A 211 1.67 13.35 31.00
N LEU A 212 0.90 14.14 31.77
CA LEU A 212 1.40 15.39 32.36
C LEU A 212 2.54 15.15 33.36
N ALA A 213 2.43 14.12 34.20
CA ALA A 213 3.49 13.76 35.12
C ALA A 213 4.77 13.32 34.38
N ALA A 214 4.61 12.55 33.29
CA ALA A 214 5.73 12.14 32.44
C ALA A 214 6.38 13.32 31.70
N ALA A 215 5.58 14.29 31.23
CA ALA A 215 6.11 15.53 30.66
C ALA A 215 6.90 16.34 31.69
N ALA A 216 6.43 16.43 32.94
CA ALA A 216 7.15 17.12 34.01
C ALA A 216 8.47 16.41 34.36
N ASP A 217 8.48 15.08 34.47
CA ASP A 217 9.69 14.29 34.73
C ASP A 217 10.71 14.39 33.57
N ALA A 218 10.23 14.39 32.32
CA ALA A 218 11.09 14.57 31.15
C ALA A 218 11.69 15.99 31.05
N ALA A 219 11.01 17.01 31.59
CA ALA A 219 11.53 18.37 31.66
C ALA A 219 12.58 18.56 32.77
N ASP A 220 12.62 17.68 33.78
CA ASP A 220 13.62 17.74 34.84
C ASP A 220 14.98 17.19 34.36
N PRO A 221 16.02 18.03 34.22
CA PRO A 221 17.35 17.59 33.78
C PRO A 221 18.02 16.60 34.73
N ALA A 222 17.56 16.50 35.98
CA ALA A 222 18.04 15.53 36.96
C ALA A 222 17.30 14.18 36.92
N SER A 223 16.25 14.04 36.09
CA SER A 223 15.49 12.79 36.01
C SER A 223 16.36 11.63 35.53
N LYS A 224 16.55 10.65 36.43
CA LYS A 224 17.20 9.37 36.12
C LYS A 224 16.31 8.47 35.28
N ARG A 225 14.98 8.60 35.42
CA ARG A 225 14.00 7.83 34.63
C ARG A 225 14.07 8.22 33.16
N PHE A 226 14.22 9.51 32.87
CA PHE A 226 14.40 9.96 31.50
C PHE A 226 15.60 9.26 30.82
N VAL A 227 16.75 9.25 31.49
CA VAL A 227 17.97 8.58 30.99
C VAL A 227 17.78 7.06 30.88
N GLU A 228 17.06 6.45 31.82
CA GLU A 228 16.75 5.02 31.80
C GLU A 228 15.91 4.62 30.57
N TYR A 229 14.83 5.34 30.27
CA TYR A 229 13.92 4.98 29.18
C TYR A 229 14.39 5.46 27.81
N PHE A 230 14.92 6.69 27.72
CA PHE A 230 15.28 7.33 26.44
C PHE A 230 16.76 7.23 26.10
N ARG A 231 17.59 6.69 27.02
CA ARG A 231 19.02 6.42 26.80
C ARG A 231 19.85 7.64 26.38
N THR A 232 19.37 8.83 26.72
CA THR A 232 20.01 10.12 26.45
C THR A 232 19.72 11.11 27.58
N ASN A 233 20.47 12.20 27.63
CA ASN A 233 20.22 13.32 28.53
C ASN A 233 20.29 14.69 27.82
N SER A 234 20.21 14.72 26.49
CA SER A 234 20.29 15.97 25.75
C SER A 234 19.03 16.82 25.91
N SER A 235 19.20 18.14 25.87
CA SER A 235 18.10 19.12 25.88
C SER A 235 17.12 18.88 24.74
N GLU A 236 17.63 18.63 23.54
CA GLU A 236 16.81 18.50 22.34
C GLU A 236 15.90 17.26 22.42
N ALA A 237 16.41 16.15 22.96
CA ALA A 237 15.62 14.94 23.15
C ALA A 237 14.55 15.14 24.23
N ARG A 238 14.88 15.87 25.30
CA ARG A 238 13.92 16.21 26.36
C ARG A 238 12.78 17.06 25.82
N ASP A 239 13.09 18.10 25.05
CA ASP A 239 12.07 18.98 24.45
C ASP A 239 11.09 18.19 23.56
N VAL A 240 11.61 17.27 22.74
CA VAL A 240 10.77 16.39 21.90
C VAL A 240 9.87 15.50 22.75
N VAL A 241 10.40 14.87 23.79
CA VAL A 241 9.63 13.97 24.66
C VAL A 241 8.58 14.73 25.48
N VAL A 242 8.92 15.90 26.01
CA VAL A 242 8.00 16.80 26.72
C VAL A 242 6.86 17.22 25.81
N ALA A 243 7.17 17.67 24.59
CA ALA A 243 6.17 18.05 23.60
C ALA A 243 5.24 16.86 23.30
N ARG A 244 5.79 15.67 23.11
CA ARG A 244 5.02 14.45 22.82
C ARG A 244 4.06 14.09 23.96
N PHE A 245 4.53 14.10 25.21
CA PHE A 245 3.67 13.79 26.36
C PHE A 245 2.59 14.85 26.60
N ARG A 246 2.86 16.13 26.30
CA ARG A 246 1.83 17.18 26.32
C ARG A 246 0.75 16.94 25.28
N SER A 247 1.11 16.60 24.04
CA SER A 247 0.12 16.25 23.02
C SER A 247 -0.71 15.02 23.40
N VAL A 248 -0.11 14.02 24.06
CA VAL A 248 -0.86 12.87 24.60
C VAL A 248 -1.83 13.29 25.70
N ALA A 249 -1.43 14.21 26.59
CA ALA A 249 -2.29 14.72 27.65
C ALA A 249 -3.47 15.57 27.12
N GLU A 250 -3.25 16.32 26.04
CA GLU A 250 -4.29 17.06 25.34
C GLU A 250 -5.33 16.10 24.75
N GLU A 251 -4.89 15.08 24.01
CA GLU A 251 -5.76 14.06 23.43
C GLU A 251 -6.54 13.28 24.51
N CYS A 252 -5.87 12.84 25.58
CA CYS A 252 -6.54 12.13 26.68
C CYS A 252 -7.46 13.02 27.53
N GLY A 253 -7.41 14.34 27.34
CA GLY A 253 -8.24 15.32 28.05
C GLY A 253 -9.63 15.53 27.45
N THR A 254 -9.91 14.96 26.28
CA THR A 254 -11.19 15.08 25.60
C THR A 254 -11.91 13.73 25.57
N THR A 255 -13.22 13.75 25.33
CA THR A 255 -14.02 12.53 25.11
C THR A 255 -14.70 12.51 23.74
N ASP A 256 -14.59 13.62 23.01
CA ASP A 256 -15.36 13.92 21.81
C ASP A 256 -14.68 14.93 20.85
N THR A 257 -13.46 15.41 21.13
CA THR A 257 -12.84 16.56 20.43
C THR A 257 -11.31 16.49 20.29
N GLY A 258 -10.73 15.30 20.47
CA GLY A 258 -9.27 15.05 20.52
C GLY A 258 -8.48 15.54 19.31
#